data_AF-A0A895XH73-F1
#
_entry.id   AF-A0A895XH73-F1
#
_cell.length_a   1.000
_cell.length_b   1.000
_cell.length_c   1.000
_cell.angle_alpha   90.00
_cell.angle_beta   90.00
_cell.angle_gamma   90.00
#
_symmetry.space_group_name_H-M   'P 1'
#
loop_
_entity.id
_entity.type
_entity.pdbx_description
1 polymer ?
#
loop_
_entity_poly.entity_id
_entity_poly.type
_entity_poly.pdbx_seq_one_letter_code
_entity_poly.pdbx_strand_id
1 'polypeptide(L)'
;MSNSSEWAAGQSPSHSAAEADQKPLGDLEAPPAMESGLVEGKAAEAKLRATRVARSLGCDPESTRRLIELSQRHDPADFPLPTAANLRAILLDFCDASHEDARSVAAARPEPGSDLWWVASLCYQDLLCDMGGTGLLRWPVPPRHLGPTGALVTLYPILAAIPLMRDWHAERGITEAQSKLVCADIGEKLRFNRRLFGMPSLDVAFWFSTHVRGSLYQLGRLQFDVHRGMGGFRLGIHIRAEGGPFTKEACEESVAQAREFFPARFPQWFGPDQPVKLNCTTWMLDPQLADWLPPESNVVRFGDFFRLTAPSADAQRNAVKDIWRFVYATVDGENPTPVARLPRDSRMRKRLAEAMDSGVRFQVRTGLWINESLSLDHRWMPVAYPLCPP
;
A
#
# COMPACT_ATOMS: atom_id res chain seq x y z
N MET A 1 21.50 60.78 -5.21
CA MET A 1 20.16 61.38 -5.37
C MET A 1 19.19 60.47 -4.61
N SER A 2 19.09 60.61 -3.27
CA SER A 2 18.06 61.41 -2.54
C SER A 2 16.64 60.94 -2.88
N ASN A 3 15.76 60.42 -2.02
CA ASN A 3 15.47 60.56 -0.58
C ASN A 3 14.91 59.21 -0.05
N SER A 4 15.05 58.73 1.20
CA SER A 4 14.93 59.30 2.57
C SER A 4 13.50 59.50 3.07
N SER A 5 13.07 58.68 4.05
CA SER A 5 12.35 58.98 5.33
C SER A 5 11.70 57.69 5.85
N GLU A 6 12.19 57.01 6.91
CA GLU A 6 12.07 57.33 8.36
C GLU A 6 10.64 57.75 8.75
N TRP A 7 10.02 57.17 9.78
CA TRP A 7 10.23 57.60 11.17
C TRP A 7 9.74 56.56 12.20
N ALA A 8 10.48 56.53 13.31
CA ALA A 8 10.17 55.84 14.54
C ALA A 8 9.59 56.81 15.60
N ALA A 9 9.04 56.19 16.66
CA ALA A 9 8.98 56.64 18.06
C ALA A 9 7.82 57.54 18.54
N GLY A 10 7.14 57.07 19.58
CA GLY A 10 6.85 57.91 20.75
C GLY A 10 5.69 57.51 21.66
N GLN A 11 6.06 56.99 22.85
CA GLN A 11 5.50 57.25 24.19
C GLN A 11 4.46 56.28 24.82
N SER A 12 4.89 55.76 25.99
CA SER A 12 4.15 55.09 27.06
C SER A 12 3.46 56.12 28.00
N PRO A 13 2.66 55.72 29.04
CA PRO A 13 3.25 55.19 30.27
C PRO A 13 2.45 54.12 31.07
N SER A 14 3.23 53.37 31.87
CA SER A 14 3.01 52.83 33.23
C SER A 14 1.80 51.94 33.58
N HIS A 15 2.07 50.72 34.07
CA HIS A 15 1.86 50.37 35.48
C HIS A 15 2.60 49.08 35.93
N SER A 16 3.33 49.23 37.03
CA SER A 16 3.58 48.32 38.17
C SER A 16 4.19 46.92 37.99
N ALA A 17 5.28 46.74 38.73
CA ALA A 17 6.08 45.54 38.95
C ALA A 17 5.36 44.42 39.72
N ALA A 18 5.79 43.18 39.45
CA ALA A 18 5.95 42.13 40.45
C ALA A 18 7.13 41.24 40.01
N GLU A 19 8.20 41.25 40.81
CA GLU A 19 9.39 40.42 40.69
C GLU A 19 9.05 38.95 40.98
N ALA A 20 9.59 38.03 40.17
CA ALA A 20 9.69 36.62 40.52
C ALA A 20 11.01 36.04 39.96
N ASP A 21 11.89 35.70 40.90
CA ASP A 21 13.09 34.84 40.86
C ASP A 21 13.55 34.28 39.51
N GLN A 22 14.72 34.75 39.06
CA GLN A 22 15.58 33.98 38.15
C GLN A 22 16.46 33.02 38.97
N LYS A 23 16.18 31.71 38.87
CA LYS A 23 17.16 30.66 39.16
C LYS A 23 17.99 30.37 37.89
N PRO A 24 19.31 30.13 38.00
CA PRO A 24 20.12 29.77 36.84
C PRO A 24 19.71 28.39 36.31
N LEU A 25 19.61 28.25 34.98
CA LEU A 25 19.52 26.96 34.32
C LEU A 25 20.77 26.15 34.67
N GLY A 26 20.59 25.08 35.44
CA GLY A 26 21.59 24.04 35.60
C GLY A 26 21.73 23.26 34.31
N ASP A 27 22.97 22.86 34.02
CA ASP A 27 23.37 22.05 32.88
C ASP A 27 22.44 20.85 32.67
N LEU A 28 21.77 20.80 31.52
CA LEU A 28 21.18 19.56 31.01
C LEU A 28 22.36 18.70 30.53
N GLU A 29 22.79 17.78 31.38
CA GLU A 29 23.72 16.71 31.01
C GLU A 29 23.25 16.06 29.70
N ALA A 30 24.14 16.01 28.70
CA ALA A 30 23.97 15.13 27.56
C ALA A 30 23.87 13.68 28.08
N PRO A 31 22.99 12.83 27.49
CA PRO A 31 22.86 11.46 27.95
C PRO A 31 24.23 10.73 27.87
N PRO A 32 24.55 9.86 28.84
CA PRO A 32 25.87 9.23 28.93
C PRO A 32 26.13 8.30 27.73
N ALA A 33 27.35 8.33 27.20
CA ALA A 33 27.84 7.52 26.07
C ALA A 33 27.68 5.98 26.24
N MET A 34 27.28 5.51 27.43
CA MET A 34 26.93 4.12 27.70
C MET A 34 25.65 3.69 26.98
N GLU A 35 24.64 4.56 26.90
CA GLU A 35 23.34 4.24 26.29
C GLU A 35 23.47 4.12 24.76
N SER A 36 24.28 4.98 24.14
CA SER A 36 24.59 4.90 22.71
C SER A 36 25.37 3.62 22.36
N GLY A 37 26.35 3.21 23.19
CA GLY A 37 27.10 1.97 22.98
C GLY A 37 26.26 0.70 23.12
N LEU A 38 25.28 0.69 24.04
CA LEU A 38 24.31 -0.41 24.22
C LEU A 38 23.35 -0.53 23.04
N VAL A 39 22.84 0.60 22.53
CA VAL A 39 21.95 0.64 21.36
C VAL A 39 22.70 0.21 20.09
N GLU A 40 23.94 0.67 19.90
CA GLU A 40 24.80 0.23 18.79
C GLU A 40 25.11 -1.28 18.86
N GLY A 41 25.37 -1.81 20.05
CA GLY A 41 25.58 -3.24 20.28
C GLY A 41 24.36 -4.09 19.92
N LYS A 42 23.16 -3.68 20.35
CA LYS A 42 21.89 -4.36 20.04
C LYS A 42 21.58 -4.34 18.53
N ALA A 43 21.77 -3.21 17.87
CA ALA A 43 21.56 -3.08 16.43
C ALA A 43 22.55 -3.94 15.61
N ALA A 44 23.78 -4.10 16.08
CA ALA A 44 24.79 -4.97 15.47
C ALA A 44 24.43 -6.46 15.62
N GLU A 45 23.98 -6.88 16.80
CA GLU A 45 23.52 -8.26 17.06
C GLU A 45 22.29 -8.62 16.21
N ALA A 46 21.30 -7.72 16.16
CA ALA A 46 20.11 -7.87 15.33
C ALA A 46 20.47 -8.08 13.86
N LYS A 47 21.35 -7.22 13.33
CA LYS A 47 21.87 -7.33 11.95
C LYS A 47 22.58 -8.66 11.71
N LEU A 48 23.40 -9.13 12.64
CA LEU A 48 24.11 -10.41 12.51
C LEU A 48 23.14 -11.58 12.44
N ARG A 49 22.15 -11.62 13.35
CA ARG A 49 21.10 -12.64 13.34
C ARG A 49 20.28 -12.59 12.06
N ALA A 50 19.82 -11.42 11.63
CA ALA A 50 19.07 -11.24 10.39
C ALA A 50 19.85 -11.74 9.17
N THR A 51 21.14 -11.43 9.10
CA THR A 51 22.01 -11.87 8.00
C THR A 51 22.16 -13.39 7.99
N ARG A 52 22.31 -14.03 9.16
CA ARG A 52 22.36 -15.49 9.28
C ARG A 52 21.06 -16.13 8.84
N VAL A 53 19.92 -15.61 9.30
CA VAL A 53 18.59 -16.11 8.95
C VAL A 53 18.32 -15.93 7.45
N ALA A 54 18.62 -14.75 6.88
CA ALA A 54 18.47 -14.51 5.46
C ALA A 54 19.28 -15.49 4.60
N ARG A 55 20.52 -15.79 5.03
CA ARG A 55 21.37 -16.79 4.37
C ARG A 55 20.79 -18.20 4.50
N SER A 56 20.34 -18.58 5.69
CA SER A 56 19.69 -19.88 5.98
C SER A 56 18.47 -20.11 5.09
N LEU A 57 17.65 -19.07 4.92
CA LEU A 57 16.44 -19.10 4.11
C LEU A 57 16.69 -18.89 2.60
N GLY A 58 17.92 -18.60 2.17
CA GLY A 58 18.25 -18.34 0.77
C GLY A 58 17.62 -17.06 0.20
N CYS A 59 17.42 -16.04 1.03
CA CYS A 59 16.81 -14.76 0.62
C CYS A 59 17.65 -14.03 -0.44
N ASP A 60 16.97 -13.34 -1.36
CA ASP A 60 17.61 -12.41 -2.29
C ASP A 60 18.19 -11.17 -1.56
N PRO A 61 19.04 -10.34 -2.22
CA PRO A 61 19.65 -9.18 -1.58
C PRO A 61 18.66 -8.15 -1.02
N GLU A 62 17.53 -7.92 -1.70
CA GLU A 62 16.52 -6.96 -1.27
C GLU A 62 15.73 -7.49 -0.07
N SER A 63 15.34 -8.77 -0.09
CA SER A 63 14.73 -9.44 1.05
C SER A 63 15.68 -9.50 2.25
N THR A 64 16.98 -9.70 2.03
CA THR A 64 18.01 -9.66 3.07
C THR A 64 18.09 -8.27 3.71
N ARG A 65 18.15 -7.21 2.89
CA ARG A 65 18.15 -5.82 3.36
C ARG A 65 16.93 -5.52 4.23
N ARG A 66 15.73 -5.88 3.76
CA ARG A 66 14.47 -5.68 4.48
C ARG A 66 14.42 -6.42 5.80
N LEU A 67 14.92 -7.64 5.86
CA LEU A 67 14.96 -8.41 7.11
C LEU A 67 15.90 -7.78 8.14
N ILE A 68 17.05 -7.25 7.69
CA ILE A 68 17.97 -6.50 8.55
C ILE A 68 17.26 -5.25 9.11
N GLU A 69 16.66 -4.43 8.25
CA GLU A 69 15.92 -3.22 8.65
C GLU A 69 14.79 -3.53 9.63
N LEU A 70 14.08 -4.63 9.42
CA LEU A 70 13.01 -5.07 10.30
C LEU A 70 13.54 -5.50 11.67
N SER A 71 14.63 -6.27 11.71
CA SER A 71 15.26 -6.74 12.96
C SER A 71 15.87 -5.63 13.80
N GLN A 72 16.27 -4.53 13.16
CA GLN A 72 16.83 -3.37 13.86
C GLN A 72 15.74 -2.47 14.45
N ARG A 73 14.53 -2.48 13.87
CA ARG A 73 13.39 -1.72 14.38
C ARG A 73 12.64 -2.43 15.49
N HIS A 74 12.60 -3.76 15.46
CA HIS A 74 11.74 -4.56 16.32
C HIS A 74 12.49 -5.70 16.99
N ASP A 75 12.19 -5.91 18.26
CA ASP A 75 12.59 -7.13 18.96
C ASP A 75 11.64 -8.27 18.59
N PRO A 76 12.15 -9.49 18.32
CA PRO A 76 11.29 -10.63 18.09
C PRO A 76 10.55 -10.99 19.39
N ALA A 77 9.22 -11.05 19.33
CA ALA A 77 8.40 -11.57 20.40
C ALA A 77 7.32 -12.48 19.82
N ASP A 78 6.93 -13.51 20.58
CA ASP A 78 5.87 -14.41 20.16
C ASP A 78 4.59 -13.63 19.82
N PHE A 79 3.91 -14.10 18.79
CA PHE A 79 2.67 -13.50 18.31
C PHE A 79 1.54 -14.53 18.37
N PRO A 80 0.28 -14.08 18.53
CA PRO A 80 -0.85 -14.96 18.77
C PRO A 80 -1.31 -15.65 17.47
N LEU A 81 -0.48 -16.55 16.93
CA LEU A 81 -0.85 -17.37 15.77
C LEU A 81 -2.02 -18.29 16.13
N PRO A 82 -3.20 -18.16 15.48
CA PRO A 82 -4.32 -19.03 15.80
C PRO A 82 -4.01 -20.52 15.54
N THR A 83 -4.74 -21.39 16.23
CA THR A 83 -4.66 -22.84 15.98
C THR A 83 -5.05 -23.16 14.54
N ALA A 84 -4.66 -24.33 14.02
CA ALA A 84 -5.05 -24.74 12.67
C ALA A 84 -6.57 -24.73 12.47
N ALA A 85 -7.36 -25.13 13.48
CA ALA A 85 -8.82 -25.06 13.42
C ALA A 85 -9.34 -23.62 13.35
N ASN A 86 -8.82 -22.72 14.18
CA ASN A 86 -9.24 -21.32 14.20
C ASN A 86 -8.81 -20.58 12.92
N LEU A 87 -7.62 -20.87 12.38
CA LEU A 87 -7.18 -20.33 11.09
C LEU A 87 -8.16 -20.71 9.98
N ARG A 88 -8.62 -21.97 9.93
CA ARG A 88 -9.62 -22.40 8.94
C ARG A 88 -10.92 -21.63 9.07
N ALA A 89 -11.42 -21.45 10.29
CA ALA A 89 -12.65 -20.69 10.54
C ALA A 89 -12.51 -19.23 10.10
N ILE A 90 -11.43 -18.55 10.52
CA ILE A 90 -11.15 -17.16 10.12
C ILE A 90 -11.09 -17.04 8.59
N LEU A 91 -10.36 -17.95 7.94
CA LEU A 91 -10.19 -17.91 6.49
C LEU A 91 -11.52 -18.09 5.75
N LEU A 92 -12.37 -19.02 6.18
CA LEU A 92 -13.67 -19.28 5.55
C LEU A 92 -14.67 -18.15 5.84
N ASP A 93 -14.80 -17.75 7.11
CA ASP A 93 -15.92 -16.92 7.57
C ASP A 93 -15.64 -15.41 7.48
N PHE A 94 -14.36 -15.02 7.49
CA PHE A 94 -13.93 -13.63 7.56
C PHE A 94 -13.12 -13.19 6.34
N CYS A 95 -12.35 -14.11 5.74
CA CYS A 95 -11.51 -13.80 4.58
C CYS A 95 -12.08 -14.30 3.25
N ASP A 96 -13.27 -14.90 3.24
CA ASP A 96 -13.88 -15.50 2.05
C ASP A 96 -12.93 -16.47 1.32
N ALA A 97 -12.11 -17.22 2.02
CA ALA A 97 -11.18 -18.17 1.40
C ALA A 97 -11.90 -19.44 0.93
N SER A 98 -11.32 -20.13 -0.05
CA SER A 98 -11.83 -21.46 -0.43
C SER A 98 -11.49 -22.51 0.63
N HIS A 99 -12.29 -23.60 0.72
CA HIS A 99 -11.97 -24.73 1.61
C HIS A 99 -10.61 -25.37 1.34
N GLU A 100 -10.16 -25.37 0.09
CA GLU A 100 -8.83 -25.89 -0.28
C GLU A 100 -7.72 -24.97 0.23
N ASP A 101 -7.84 -23.65 0.03
CA ASP A 101 -6.86 -22.68 0.53
C ASP A 101 -6.82 -22.69 2.06
N ALA A 102 -7.98 -22.69 2.72
CA ALA A 102 -8.06 -22.70 4.18
C ALA A 102 -7.37 -23.93 4.79
N ARG A 103 -7.55 -25.12 4.18
CA ARG A 103 -6.84 -26.34 4.60
C ARG A 103 -5.33 -26.23 4.38
N SER A 104 -4.91 -25.72 3.23
CA SER A 104 -3.49 -25.57 2.89
C SER A 104 -2.78 -24.61 3.83
N VAL A 105 -3.38 -23.45 4.13
CA VAL A 105 -2.84 -22.46 5.07
C VAL A 105 -2.77 -23.03 6.49
N ALA A 106 -3.80 -23.75 6.94
CA ALA A 106 -3.80 -24.33 8.28
C ALA A 106 -2.73 -25.43 8.48
N ALA A 107 -2.39 -26.17 7.41
CA ALA A 107 -1.35 -27.19 7.42
C ALA A 107 0.07 -26.62 7.33
N ALA A 108 0.25 -25.45 6.71
CA ALA A 108 1.57 -24.87 6.41
C ALA A 108 2.08 -23.89 7.49
N ARG A 109 1.63 -24.03 8.74
CA ARG A 109 2.00 -23.11 9.84
C ARG A 109 3.51 -23.16 10.12
N PRO A 110 4.18 -22.03 10.41
CA PRO A 110 5.56 -22.04 10.84
C PRO A 110 5.67 -22.65 12.24
N GLU A 111 6.71 -23.45 12.45
CA GLU A 111 7.01 -24.03 13.76
C GLU A 111 7.57 -22.97 14.71
N PRO A 112 7.07 -22.86 15.96
CA PRO A 112 7.65 -21.97 16.96
C PRO A 112 9.16 -22.18 17.12
N GLY A 113 9.91 -21.08 17.17
CA GLY A 113 11.38 -21.10 17.26
C GLY A 113 12.13 -21.28 15.93
N SER A 114 11.44 -21.59 14.83
CA SER A 114 12.08 -21.65 13.50
C SER A 114 12.51 -20.27 12.98
N ASP A 115 13.40 -20.25 11.98
CA ASP A 115 13.79 -19.03 11.27
C ASP A 115 12.58 -18.32 10.63
N LEU A 116 11.62 -19.08 10.08
CA LEU A 116 10.38 -18.54 9.52
C LEU A 116 9.46 -17.96 10.60
N TRP A 117 9.37 -18.61 11.77
CA TRP A 117 8.66 -18.04 12.92
C TRP A 117 9.27 -16.71 13.36
N TRP A 118 10.60 -16.64 13.40
CA TRP A 118 11.30 -15.40 13.73
C TRP A 118 10.98 -14.27 12.75
N VAL A 119 10.98 -14.54 11.44
CA VAL A 119 10.56 -13.54 10.42
C VAL A 119 9.10 -13.12 10.62
N ALA A 120 8.19 -14.08 10.84
CA ALA A 120 6.77 -13.79 11.07
C ALA A 120 6.56 -12.93 12.33
N SER A 121 7.30 -13.22 13.40
CA SER A 121 7.24 -12.47 14.66
C SER A 121 7.60 -11.00 14.46
N LEU A 122 8.68 -10.72 13.73
CA LEU A 122 9.09 -9.36 13.41
C LEU A 122 8.06 -8.62 12.56
N CYS A 123 7.44 -9.30 11.59
CA CYS A 123 6.38 -8.72 10.77
C CYS A 123 5.15 -8.38 11.62
N TYR A 124 4.79 -9.24 12.59
CA TYR A 124 3.69 -8.96 13.52
C TYR A 124 3.98 -7.75 14.41
N GLN A 125 5.21 -7.63 14.95
CA GLN A 125 5.60 -6.45 15.73
C GLN A 125 5.52 -5.16 14.90
N ASP A 126 5.92 -5.22 13.63
CA ASP A 126 5.81 -4.08 12.71
C ASP A 126 4.35 -3.66 12.47
N LEU A 127 3.39 -4.61 12.43
CA LEU A 127 1.97 -4.28 12.40
C LEU A 127 1.49 -3.65 13.71
N LEU A 128 1.88 -4.24 14.84
CA LEU A 128 1.44 -3.82 16.17
C LEU A 128 1.89 -2.38 16.46
N CYS A 129 3.13 -2.04 16.14
CA CYS A 129 3.69 -0.71 16.37
C CYS A 129 3.17 0.37 15.39
N ASP A 130 2.54 -0.03 14.28
CA ASP A 130 2.13 0.88 13.20
C ASP A 130 0.64 0.78 12.88
N MET A 131 -0.21 0.42 13.85
CA MET A 131 -1.66 0.45 13.66
C MET A 131 -2.14 1.85 13.28
N GLY A 132 -2.93 1.95 12.20
CA GLY A 132 -3.29 3.22 11.57
C GLY A 132 -2.22 3.80 10.63
N GLY A 133 -1.07 3.14 10.47
CA GLY A 133 -0.03 3.54 9.55
C GLY A 133 -0.49 3.49 8.09
N THR A 134 -0.16 4.52 7.33
CA THR A 134 -0.57 4.70 5.91
C THR A 134 0.53 4.32 4.92
N GLY A 135 1.75 4.10 5.39
CA GLY A 135 2.88 3.66 4.55
C GLY A 135 2.84 2.15 4.32
N LEU A 136 3.33 1.68 3.17
CA LEU A 136 3.45 0.24 2.89
C LEU A 136 4.57 -0.38 3.73
N LEU A 137 4.29 -1.48 4.44
CA LEU A 137 5.32 -2.23 5.17
C LEU A 137 6.03 -3.19 4.22
N ARG A 138 7.21 -2.81 3.74
CA ARG A 138 7.98 -3.57 2.74
C ARG A 138 8.76 -4.69 3.41
N TRP A 139 8.06 -5.73 3.84
CA TRP A 139 8.66 -6.93 4.42
C TRP A 139 9.49 -7.74 3.40
N PRO A 140 10.40 -8.61 3.90
CA PRO A 140 11.06 -9.61 3.06
C PRO A 140 10.03 -10.51 2.37
N VAL A 141 10.38 -11.01 1.18
CA VAL A 141 9.57 -12.00 0.45
C VAL A 141 10.35 -13.31 0.47
N PRO A 142 9.99 -14.26 1.34
CA PRO A 142 10.75 -15.50 1.46
C PRO A 142 10.72 -16.31 0.16
N PRO A 143 11.82 -16.98 -0.20
CA PRO A 143 11.89 -17.72 -1.44
C PRO A 143 10.86 -18.83 -1.54
N ARG A 144 10.30 -19.02 -2.75
CA ARG A 144 9.28 -20.05 -2.99
C ARG A 144 9.78 -21.48 -2.84
N HIS A 145 11.09 -21.72 -2.98
CA HIS A 145 11.68 -23.05 -2.83
C HIS A 145 11.58 -23.59 -1.39
N LEU A 146 11.25 -22.73 -0.41
CA LEU A 146 10.96 -23.11 0.98
C LEU A 146 9.59 -23.79 1.16
N GLY A 147 8.87 -24.06 0.07
CA GLY A 147 7.59 -24.75 0.09
C GLY A 147 6.43 -23.90 0.63
N PRO A 148 5.30 -24.54 0.98
CA PRO A 148 4.07 -23.85 1.40
C PRO A 148 4.26 -22.92 2.60
N THR A 149 5.03 -23.33 3.61
CA THR A 149 5.27 -22.50 4.81
C THR A 149 6.00 -21.22 4.47
N GLY A 150 7.06 -21.27 3.65
CA GLY A 150 7.77 -20.08 3.19
C GLY A 150 6.89 -19.17 2.32
N ALA A 151 6.09 -19.76 1.42
CA ALA A 151 5.18 -19.01 0.55
C ALA A 151 4.04 -18.29 1.31
N LEU A 152 3.76 -18.68 2.55
CA LEU A 152 2.68 -18.18 3.39
C LEU A 152 3.16 -17.48 4.67
N VAL A 153 4.48 -17.45 4.95
CA VAL A 153 4.96 -17.02 6.27
C VAL A 153 4.54 -15.60 6.65
N THR A 154 4.44 -14.70 5.67
CA THR A 154 3.99 -13.31 5.86
C THR A 154 2.47 -13.16 5.95
N LEU A 155 1.69 -14.19 5.62
CA LEU A 155 0.23 -14.20 5.82
C LEU A 155 -0.14 -14.36 7.30
N TYR A 156 0.61 -15.16 8.05
CA TYR A 156 0.33 -15.43 9.46
C TYR A 156 0.31 -14.20 10.37
N PRO A 157 1.27 -13.25 10.31
CA PRO A 157 1.18 -12.01 11.07
C PRO A 157 -0.04 -11.17 10.67
N ILE A 158 -0.43 -11.17 9.38
CA ILE A 158 -1.65 -10.48 8.91
C ILE A 158 -2.90 -11.12 9.52
N LEU A 159 -3.03 -12.45 9.48
CA LEU A 159 -4.17 -13.15 10.08
C LEU A 159 -4.22 -12.96 11.60
N ALA A 160 -3.07 -12.96 12.27
CA ALA A 160 -2.96 -12.71 13.70
C ALA A 160 -3.34 -11.27 14.09
N ALA A 161 -3.22 -10.31 13.15
CA ALA A 161 -3.59 -8.91 13.36
C ALA A 161 -5.06 -8.61 13.06
N ILE A 162 -5.86 -9.57 12.57
CA ILE A 162 -7.30 -9.35 12.31
C ILE A 162 -8.05 -8.86 13.57
N PRO A 163 -7.82 -9.40 14.78
CA PRO A 163 -8.42 -8.85 16.00
C PRO A 163 -8.06 -7.37 16.23
N LEU A 164 -6.78 -6.99 16.06
CA LEU A 164 -6.32 -5.60 16.19
C LEU A 164 -7.01 -4.68 15.17
N MET A 165 -7.15 -5.15 13.92
CA MET A 165 -7.88 -4.44 12.88
C MET A 165 -9.34 -4.23 13.27
N ARG A 166 -10.00 -5.25 13.83
CA ARG A 166 -11.41 -5.18 14.24
C ARG A 166 -11.61 -4.17 15.36
N ASP A 167 -10.72 -4.13 16.35
CA ASP A 167 -10.78 -3.14 17.43
C ASP A 167 -10.58 -1.72 16.87
N TRP A 168 -9.57 -1.52 16.02
CA TRP A 168 -9.32 -0.26 15.32
C TRP A 168 -10.52 0.21 14.48
N HIS A 169 -11.17 -0.72 13.78
CA HIS A 169 -12.38 -0.47 13.00
C HIS A 169 -13.57 -0.10 13.89
N ALA A 170 -13.79 -0.84 14.99
CA ALA A 170 -14.90 -0.63 15.91
C ALA A 170 -14.84 0.76 16.56
N GLU A 171 -13.64 1.21 16.99
CA GLU A 171 -13.41 2.56 17.51
C GLU A 171 -13.79 3.68 16.54
N ARG A 172 -13.79 3.39 15.24
CA ARG A 172 -14.14 4.34 14.16
C ARG A 172 -15.52 4.07 13.58
N GLY A 173 -16.29 3.21 14.23
CA GLY A 173 -17.65 2.82 13.85
C GLY A 173 -17.74 2.09 12.51
N ILE A 174 -16.67 1.42 12.09
CA ILE A 174 -16.66 0.54 10.92
C ILE A 174 -17.25 -0.80 11.34
N THR A 175 -18.22 -1.27 10.56
CA THR A 175 -18.97 -2.49 10.89
C THR A 175 -18.15 -3.76 10.66
N GLU A 176 -18.57 -4.86 11.27
CA GLU A 176 -17.98 -6.16 10.99
C GLU A 176 -18.13 -6.56 9.52
N ALA A 177 -19.27 -6.25 8.89
CA ALA A 177 -19.49 -6.51 7.48
C ALA A 177 -18.48 -5.77 6.59
N GLN A 178 -18.20 -4.49 6.88
CA GLN A 178 -17.16 -3.72 6.17
C GLN A 178 -15.75 -4.30 6.42
N SER A 179 -15.48 -4.75 7.65
CA SER A 179 -14.20 -5.41 7.98
C SER A 179 -14.01 -6.71 7.19
N LYS A 180 -15.08 -7.52 7.05
CA LYS A 180 -15.06 -8.74 6.22
C LYS A 180 -14.85 -8.42 4.75
N LEU A 181 -15.44 -7.35 4.22
CA LEU A 181 -15.22 -6.94 2.83
C LEU A 181 -13.75 -6.61 2.56
N VAL A 182 -13.07 -5.96 3.49
CA VAL A 182 -11.62 -5.70 3.40
C VAL A 182 -10.84 -7.03 3.48
N CYS A 183 -11.18 -7.93 4.40
CA CYS A 183 -10.48 -9.21 4.52
C CYS A 183 -10.77 -10.21 3.40
N ALA A 184 -11.86 -10.06 2.64
CA ALA A 184 -12.18 -10.91 1.49
C ALA A 184 -11.09 -10.91 0.41
N ASP A 185 -10.30 -9.83 0.32
CA ASP A 185 -9.13 -9.74 -0.54
C ASP A 185 -8.10 -10.84 -0.25
N ILE A 186 -8.02 -11.32 0.99
CA ILE A 186 -7.12 -12.41 1.36
C ILE A 186 -7.56 -13.69 0.65
N GLY A 187 -8.85 -14.03 0.68
CA GLY A 187 -9.40 -15.18 -0.02
C GLY A 187 -9.20 -15.09 -1.54
N GLU A 188 -9.53 -13.95 -2.14
CA GLU A 188 -9.30 -13.70 -3.57
C GLU A 188 -7.81 -13.87 -3.92
N LYS A 189 -6.92 -13.33 -3.09
CA LYS A 189 -5.48 -13.39 -3.33
C LYS A 189 -4.94 -14.82 -3.23
N LEU A 190 -5.41 -15.62 -2.28
CA LEU A 190 -5.01 -17.02 -2.15
C LEU A 190 -5.43 -17.82 -3.39
N ARG A 191 -6.69 -17.67 -3.83
CA ARG A 191 -7.19 -18.29 -5.08
C ARG A 191 -6.35 -17.87 -6.28
N PHE A 192 -6.10 -16.57 -6.42
CA PHE A 192 -5.35 -16.01 -7.53
C PHE A 192 -3.91 -16.51 -7.55
N ASN A 193 -3.25 -16.54 -6.39
CA ASN A 193 -1.89 -17.04 -6.29
C ASN A 193 -1.81 -18.55 -6.50
N ARG A 194 -2.81 -19.34 -6.10
CA ARG A 194 -2.88 -20.76 -6.47
C ARG A 194 -2.97 -20.95 -7.98
N ARG A 195 -3.77 -20.12 -8.68
CA ARG A 195 -3.83 -20.13 -10.15
C ARG A 195 -2.48 -19.78 -10.79
N LEU A 196 -1.76 -18.81 -10.22
CA LEU A 196 -0.47 -18.35 -10.74
C LEU A 196 0.68 -19.32 -10.45
N PHE A 197 0.76 -19.84 -9.23
CA PHE A 197 1.94 -20.51 -8.70
C PHE A 197 1.71 -21.99 -8.38
N GLY A 198 0.51 -22.51 -8.62
CA GLY A 198 0.12 -23.88 -8.28
C GLY A 198 -0.17 -24.12 -6.80
N MET A 199 -0.03 -23.10 -5.94
CA MET A 199 -0.31 -23.17 -4.51
C MET A 199 -0.72 -21.81 -3.94
N PRO A 200 -1.52 -21.79 -2.85
CA PRO A 200 -1.79 -20.55 -2.13
C PRO A 200 -0.48 -19.93 -1.62
N SER A 201 -0.34 -18.62 -1.78
CA SER A 201 0.82 -17.86 -1.31
C SER A 201 0.45 -16.40 -1.08
N LEU A 202 1.33 -15.61 -0.43
CA LEU A 202 1.16 -14.17 -0.29
C LEU A 202 2.38 -13.39 -0.80
N ASP A 203 2.42 -13.12 -2.10
CA ASP A 203 3.56 -12.49 -2.78
C ASP A 203 3.59 -10.95 -2.70
N VAL A 204 2.52 -10.33 -2.20
CA VAL A 204 2.40 -8.87 -2.00
C VAL A 204 1.97 -8.55 -0.57
N ALA A 205 2.59 -9.19 0.43
CA ALA A 205 2.25 -8.99 1.84
C ALA A 205 2.26 -7.51 2.27
N PHE A 206 3.14 -6.69 1.67
CA PHE A 206 3.18 -5.24 1.88
C PHE A 206 1.86 -4.52 1.56
N TRP A 207 1.06 -5.07 0.65
CA TRP A 207 -0.26 -4.55 0.31
C TRP A 207 -1.27 -4.93 1.38
N PHE A 208 -1.25 -6.18 1.84
CA PHE A 208 -2.16 -6.66 2.87
C PHE A 208 -1.88 -6.06 4.26
N SER A 209 -0.71 -5.47 4.49
CA SER A 209 -0.47 -4.69 5.70
C SER A 209 -1.37 -3.46 5.79
N THR A 210 -1.82 -2.85 4.68
CA THR A 210 -2.76 -1.71 4.69
C THR A 210 -4.16 -2.11 5.14
N HIS A 211 -4.54 -3.35 4.88
CA HIS A 211 -5.86 -3.89 5.23
C HIS A 211 -5.98 -3.98 6.74
N VAL A 212 -5.05 -4.72 7.36
CA VAL A 212 -5.11 -5.01 8.80
C VAL A 212 -4.68 -3.86 9.69
N ARG A 213 -4.00 -2.83 9.15
CA ARG A 213 -3.74 -1.56 9.87
C ARG A 213 -4.85 -0.53 9.71
N GLY A 214 -5.92 -0.84 8.96
CA GLY A 214 -7.09 0.04 8.81
C GLY A 214 -6.82 1.29 7.97
N SER A 215 -5.95 1.18 6.95
CA SER A 215 -5.68 2.24 5.99
C SER A 215 -6.27 1.97 4.60
N LEU A 216 -7.07 0.91 4.43
CA LEU A 216 -7.74 0.54 3.18
C LEU A 216 -9.19 0.12 3.42
N TYR A 217 -10.11 0.57 2.56
CA TYR A 217 -11.53 0.25 2.64
C TYR A 217 -12.16 -0.04 1.27
N GLN A 218 -13.06 -1.03 1.21
CA GLN A 218 -13.94 -1.28 0.07
C GLN A 218 -15.20 -0.42 0.21
N LEU A 219 -15.46 0.48 -0.75
CA LEU A 219 -16.62 1.38 -0.77
C LEU A 219 -17.26 1.30 -2.15
N GLY A 220 -18.43 0.65 -2.25
CA GLY A 220 -19.03 0.31 -3.53
C GLY A 220 -18.18 -0.68 -4.32
N ARG A 221 -17.90 -0.38 -5.58
CA ARG A 221 -17.09 -1.21 -6.49
C ARG A 221 -15.59 -0.98 -6.36
N LEU A 222 -15.17 0.16 -5.84
CA LEU A 222 -13.75 0.53 -5.71
C LEU A 222 -13.23 0.35 -4.28
N GLN A 223 -11.92 0.19 -4.18
CA GLN A 223 -11.20 0.25 -2.91
C GLN A 223 -10.37 1.51 -2.83
N PHE A 224 -10.18 2.00 -1.61
CA PHE A 224 -9.47 3.23 -1.34
C PHE A 224 -8.45 3.00 -0.24
N ASP A 225 -7.17 3.20 -0.54
CA ASP A 225 -6.10 3.22 0.45
C ASP A 225 -5.67 4.66 0.77
N VAL A 226 -5.40 4.93 2.04
CA VAL A 226 -4.86 6.21 2.46
C VAL A 226 -3.36 6.17 2.33
N HIS A 227 -2.80 7.13 1.61
CA HIS A 227 -1.36 7.33 1.54
C HIS A 227 -1.02 8.81 1.66
N ARG A 228 0.18 9.10 2.16
CA ARG A 228 0.69 10.47 2.32
C ARG A 228 1.57 10.82 1.12
N GLY A 229 1.21 11.89 0.42
CA GLY A 229 1.99 12.41 -0.70
C GLY A 229 2.37 13.87 -0.52
N MET A 230 2.97 14.47 -1.56
CA MET A 230 3.17 15.91 -1.59
C MET A 230 1.81 16.63 -1.53
N GLY A 231 1.66 17.50 -0.51
CA GLY A 231 0.43 18.25 -0.28
C GLY A 231 -0.67 17.52 0.51
N GLY A 232 -0.30 16.53 1.34
CA GLY A 232 -1.18 15.92 2.34
C GLY A 232 -1.58 14.47 2.06
N PHE A 233 -2.58 13.99 2.80
CA PHE A 233 -3.18 12.67 2.60
C PHE A 233 -4.00 12.63 1.30
N ARG A 234 -4.02 11.46 0.66
CA ARG A 234 -4.75 11.17 -0.57
C ARG A 234 -5.33 9.77 -0.51
N LEU A 235 -6.35 9.53 -1.32
CA LEU A 235 -6.93 8.21 -1.53
C LEU A 235 -6.42 7.61 -2.84
N GLY A 236 -5.75 6.47 -2.76
CA GLY A 236 -5.41 5.67 -3.93
C GLY A 236 -6.59 4.77 -4.29
N ILE A 237 -6.98 4.77 -5.57
CA ILE A 237 -8.09 3.97 -6.09
C ILE A 237 -7.55 2.61 -6.56
N HIS A 238 -8.19 1.53 -6.10
CA HIS A 238 -7.90 0.15 -6.47
C HIS A 238 -9.17 -0.59 -6.86
N ILE A 239 -9.02 -1.63 -7.66
CA ILE A 239 -10.13 -2.42 -8.23
C ILE A 239 -9.85 -3.89 -7.99
N ARG A 240 -10.70 -4.54 -7.19
CA ARG A 240 -10.72 -6.00 -7.04
C ARG A 240 -11.09 -6.69 -8.34
N ALA A 241 -10.56 -7.89 -8.59
CA ALA A 241 -10.97 -8.69 -9.75
C ALA A 241 -12.36 -9.29 -9.57
N GLU A 242 -12.73 -9.63 -8.32
CA GLU A 242 -14.08 -10.04 -7.94
C GLU A 242 -15.01 -8.81 -7.75
N GLY A 243 -16.33 -9.02 -7.69
CA GLY A 243 -17.32 -7.94 -7.51
C GLY A 243 -17.94 -7.36 -8.79
N GLY A 244 -17.72 -8.00 -9.94
CA GLY A 244 -18.38 -7.64 -11.21
C GLY A 244 -17.73 -6.47 -11.96
N PRO A 245 -18.38 -5.91 -13.00
CA PRO A 245 -17.83 -4.82 -13.80
C PRO A 245 -17.72 -3.50 -13.01
N PHE A 246 -16.69 -2.70 -13.30
CA PHE A 246 -16.55 -1.32 -12.81
C PHE A 246 -17.15 -0.33 -13.81
N THR A 247 -18.48 -0.27 -13.87
CA THR A 247 -19.16 0.70 -14.75
C THR A 247 -18.85 2.13 -14.33
N LYS A 248 -19.13 3.09 -15.20
CA LYS A 248 -18.97 4.52 -14.91
C LYS A 248 -19.72 4.90 -13.63
N GLU A 249 -20.98 4.49 -13.55
CA GLU A 249 -21.89 4.78 -12.44
C GLU A 249 -21.39 4.17 -11.13
N ALA A 250 -20.92 2.91 -11.17
CA ALA A 250 -20.37 2.24 -10.00
C ALA A 250 -19.09 2.92 -9.49
N CYS A 251 -18.24 3.43 -10.38
CA CYS A 251 -17.05 4.20 -10.01
C CYS A 251 -17.43 5.54 -9.37
N GLU A 252 -18.38 6.27 -9.95
CA GLU A 252 -18.86 7.56 -9.41
C GLU A 252 -19.48 7.39 -8.03
N GLU A 253 -20.33 6.38 -7.85
CA GLU A 253 -20.93 6.06 -6.56
C GLU A 253 -19.87 5.69 -5.51
N SER A 254 -18.88 4.88 -5.89
CA SER A 254 -17.77 4.51 -4.99
C SER A 254 -16.97 5.72 -4.53
N VAL A 255 -16.70 6.68 -5.43
CA VAL A 255 -15.99 7.91 -5.11
C VAL A 255 -16.85 8.84 -4.23
N ALA A 256 -18.15 8.92 -4.48
CA ALA A 256 -19.07 9.66 -3.61
C ALA A 256 -19.05 9.10 -2.18
N GLN A 257 -19.17 7.76 -2.04
CA GLN A 257 -19.05 7.09 -0.75
C GLN A 257 -17.70 7.37 -0.07
N ALA A 258 -16.58 7.36 -0.81
CA ALA A 258 -15.27 7.67 -0.26
C ALA A 258 -15.16 9.11 0.27
N ARG A 259 -15.73 10.08 -0.45
CA ARG A 259 -15.73 11.49 -0.05
C ARG A 259 -16.54 11.75 1.22
N GLU A 260 -17.53 10.92 1.52
CA GLU A 260 -18.28 11.00 2.78
C GLU A 260 -17.60 10.20 3.89
N PHE A 261 -17.19 8.96 3.59
CA PHE A 261 -16.67 8.02 4.56
C PHE A 261 -15.36 8.50 5.21
N PHE A 262 -14.37 8.93 4.42
CA PHE A 262 -13.05 9.22 4.96
C PHE A 262 -13.01 10.45 5.86
N PRO A 263 -13.59 11.61 5.49
CA PRO A 263 -13.68 12.75 6.41
C PRO A 263 -14.45 12.44 7.69
N ALA A 264 -15.53 11.64 7.60
CA ALA A 264 -16.34 11.29 8.76
C ALA A 264 -15.62 10.36 9.74
N ARG A 265 -14.84 9.39 9.24
CA ARG A 265 -14.21 8.34 10.07
C ARG A 265 -12.73 8.59 10.37
N PHE A 266 -12.07 9.44 9.57
CA PHE A 266 -10.64 9.74 9.67
C PHE A 266 -10.35 11.24 9.55
N PRO A 267 -10.94 12.09 10.42
CA PRO A 267 -10.74 13.54 10.37
C PRO A 267 -9.27 13.96 10.56
N GLN A 268 -8.45 13.12 11.20
CA GLN A 268 -7.01 13.34 11.34
C GLN A 268 -6.24 13.27 10.01
N TRP A 269 -6.81 12.63 8.98
CA TRP A 269 -6.25 12.57 7.63
C TRP A 269 -6.98 13.50 6.67
N PHE A 270 -8.29 13.66 6.86
CA PHE A 270 -9.18 14.40 5.95
C PHE A 270 -10.01 15.40 6.75
N GLY A 271 -9.39 16.53 7.12
CA GLY A 271 -10.05 17.61 7.82
C GLY A 271 -11.12 18.32 6.97
N PRO A 272 -12.03 19.09 7.61
CA PRO A 272 -13.20 19.68 6.95
C PRO A 272 -12.87 20.67 5.83
N ASP A 273 -11.71 21.32 5.92
CA ASP A 273 -11.29 22.38 4.99
C ASP A 273 -10.45 21.88 3.81
N GLN A 274 -10.26 20.56 3.66
CA GLN A 274 -9.46 19.99 2.59
C GLN A 274 -10.28 19.04 1.72
N PRO A 275 -10.33 19.28 0.38
CA PRO A 275 -10.99 18.35 -0.50
C PRO A 275 -10.24 17.02 -0.51
N VAL A 276 -10.99 15.92 -0.47
CA VAL A 276 -10.45 14.57 -0.62
C VAL A 276 -9.85 14.44 -2.02
N LYS A 277 -8.53 14.28 -2.08
CA LYS A 277 -7.77 14.09 -3.32
C LYS A 277 -7.68 12.60 -3.62
N LEU A 278 -8.00 12.21 -4.86
CA LEU A 278 -7.92 10.83 -5.30
C LEU A 278 -6.95 10.67 -6.47
N ASN A 279 -6.25 9.54 -6.50
CA ASN A 279 -5.41 9.16 -7.62
C ASN A 279 -5.47 7.66 -7.88
N CYS A 280 -5.12 7.27 -9.09
CA CYS A 280 -4.95 5.87 -9.45
C CYS A 280 -3.64 5.74 -10.23
N THR A 281 -2.93 4.63 -10.04
CA THR A 281 -1.76 4.28 -10.85
C THR A 281 -1.97 2.87 -11.37
N THR A 282 -2.22 2.74 -12.67
CA THR A 282 -2.58 1.45 -13.28
C THR A 282 -2.30 1.47 -14.78
N TRP A 283 -2.10 0.29 -15.36
CA TRP A 283 -2.02 0.09 -16.81
C TRP A 283 -3.32 0.49 -17.52
N MET A 284 -4.45 0.44 -16.83
CA MET A 284 -5.76 0.80 -17.39
C MET A 284 -5.91 2.30 -17.71
N LEU A 285 -4.97 3.14 -17.24
CA LEU A 285 -4.94 4.57 -17.55
C LEU A 285 -4.05 4.91 -18.76
N ASP A 286 -3.57 3.91 -19.51
CA ASP A 286 -2.85 4.13 -20.75
C ASP A 286 -3.79 4.63 -21.87
N PRO A 287 -3.61 5.86 -22.40
CA PRO A 287 -4.43 6.36 -23.51
C PRO A 287 -4.40 5.47 -24.76
N GLN A 288 -3.32 4.72 -24.97
CA GLN A 288 -3.18 3.80 -26.11
C GLN A 288 -4.28 2.72 -26.12
N LEU A 289 -4.92 2.44 -24.97
CA LEU A 289 -6.01 1.46 -24.90
C LEU A 289 -7.22 1.84 -25.75
N ALA A 290 -7.47 3.14 -25.95
CA ALA A 290 -8.61 3.62 -26.75
C ALA A 290 -8.48 3.29 -28.25
N ASP A 291 -7.25 3.04 -28.75
CA ASP A 291 -7.02 2.65 -30.13
C ASP A 291 -7.33 1.16 -30.38
N TRP A 292 -7.39 0.35 -29.32
CA TRP A 292 -7.50 -1.13 -29.40
C TRP A 292 -8.78 -1.67 -28.79
N LEU A 293 -9.34 -0.95 -27.83
CA LEU A 293 -10.58 -1.29 -27.15
C LEU A 293 -11.70 -0.37 -27.64
N PRO A 294 -12.93 -0.86 -27.67
CA PRO A 294 -14.03 -0.05 -28.16
C PRO A 294 -14.41 1.04 -27.12
N PRO A 295 -15.09 2.12 -27.54
CA PRO A 295 -15.47 3.22 -26.65
C PRO A 295 -16.41 2.82 -25.50
N GLU A 296 -17.17 1.72 -25.65
CA GLU A 296 -18.02 1.17 -24.59
C GLU A 296 -17.28 0.37 -23.52
N SER A 297 -15.98 0.10 -23.69
CA SER A 297 -15.17 -0.61 -22.72
C SER A 297 -15.09 0.16 -21.40
N ASN A 298 -15.41 -0.50 -20.28
CA ASN A 298 -15.23 0.10 -18.95
C ASN A 298 -13.79 0.51 -18.69
N VAL A 299 -12.79 -0.20 -19.24
CA VAL A 299 -11.36 0.20 -19.13
C VAL A 299 -11.11 1.54 -19.79
N VAL A 300 -11.68 1.78 -20.99
CA VAL A 300 -11.52 3.04 -21.72
C VAL A 300 -12.22 4.16 -20.96
N ARG A 301 -13.50 3.96 -20.59
CA ARG A 301 -14.29 4.94 -19.83
C ARG A 301 -13.71 5.26 -18.45
N PHE A 302 -13.02 4.30 -17.83
CA PHE A 302 -12.35 4.54 -16.56
C PHE A 302 -11.23 5.57 -16.70
N GLY A 303 -10.55 5.63 -17.84
CA GLY A 303 -9.54 6.66 -18.13
C GLY A 303 -10.11 8.08 -18.12
N ASP A 304 -11.38 8.25 -18.52
CA ASP A 304 -12.03 9.57 -18.64
C ASP A 304 -12.20 10.29 -17.29
N PHE A 305 -12.16 9.55 -16.17
CA PHE A 305 -12.20 10.13 -14.83
C PHE A 305 -10.92 10.86 -14.43
N PHE A 306 -9.82 10.69 -15.18
CA PHE A 306 -8.50 11.08 -14.71
C PHE A 306 -7.81 12.10 -15.58
N ARG A 307 -7.25 13.12 -14.93
CA ARG A 307 -6.20 13.95 -15.52
C ARG A 307 -4.86 13.28 -15.30
N LEU A 308 -4.24 12.80 -16.37
CA LEU A 308 -2.97 12.09 -16.30
C LEU A 308 -1.81 13.01 -15.92
N THR A 309 -0.88 12.47 -15.13
CA THR A 309 0.43 13.08 -14.90
C THR A 309 1.43 12.64 -15.97
N ALA A 310 2.62 13.25 -15.95
CA ALA A 310 3.75 12.78 -16.74
C ALA A 310 4.02 11.29 -16.46
N PRO A 311 4.32 10.48 -17.49
CA PRO A 311 4.75 9.09 -17.29
C PRO A 311 6.00 9.01 -16.40
N SER A 312 6.12 7.93 -15.62
CA SER A 312 7.36 7.62 -14.91
C SER A 312 8.38 6.97 -15.85
N ALA A 313 9.66 6.97 -15.46
CA ALA A 313 10.73 6.32 -16.23
C ALA A 313 10.48 4.82 -16.46
N ASP A 314 9.82 4.15 -15.50
CA ASP A 314 9.55 2.70 -15.53
C ASP A 314 8.14 2.35 -16.04
N ALA A 315 7.39 3.32 -16.59
CA ALA A 315 5.98 3.15 -16.95
C ALA A 315 5.73 1.92 -17.84
N GLN A 316 6.58 1.67 -18.83
CA GLN A 316 6.45 0.54 -19.75
C GLN A 316 6.75 -0.81 -19.09
N ARG A 317 7.84 -0.88 -18.30
CA ARG A 317 8.23 -2.11 -17.60
C ARG A 317 7.11 -2.58 -16.65
N ASN A 318 6.49 -1.64 -15.96
CA ASN A 318 5.42 -1.95 -15.01
C ASN A 318 4.13 -2.40 -15.72
N ALA A 319 3.81 -1.88 -16.90
CA ALA A 319 2.60 -2.30 -17.63
C ALA A 319 2.66 -3.73 -18.13
N VAL A 320 3.81 -4.18 -18.65
CA VAL A 320 3.96 -5.58 -19.06
C VAL A 320 3.67 -6.51 -17.89
N LYS A 321 4.27 -6.23 -16.73
CA LYS A 321 4.04 -6.97 -15.49
C LYS A 321 2.56 -7.01 -15.11
N ASP A 322 1.92 -5.86 -15.06
CA ASP A 322 0.52 -5.76 -14.64
C ASP A 322 -0.44 -6.44 -15.62
N ILE A 323 -0.23 -6.30 -16.93
CA ILE A 323 -1.08 -6.92 -17.94
C ILE A 323 -0.93 -8.46 -17.90
N TRP A 324 0.29 -8.98 -17.80
CA TRP A 324 0.53 -10.43 -17.70
C TRP A 324 -0.13 -11.01 -16.47
N ARG A 325 0.04 -10.31 -15.34
CA ARG A 325 -0.53 -10.73 -14.08
C ARG A 325 -2.06 -10.66 -14.09
N PHE A 326 -2.64 -9.48 -14.33
CA PHE A 326 -4.07 -9.24 -14.09
C PHE A 326 -4.97 -9.69 -15.25
N VAL A 327 -4.50 -9.64 -16.50
CA VAL A 327 -5.32 -10.04 -17.66
C VAL A 327 -5.11 -11.51 -18.01
N TYR A 328 -3.86 -11.96 -18.00
CA TYR A 328 -3.51 -13.31 -18.47
C TYR A 328 -3.34 -14.32 -17.34
N ALA A 329 -3.23 -13.88 -16.09
CA ALA A 329 -2.94 -14.73 -14.94
C ALA A 329 -1.70 -15.61 -15.20
N THR A 330 -0.65 -14.98 -15.71
CA THR A 330 0.66 -15.60 -15.89
C THR A 330 1.68 -14.95 -14.97
N VAL A 331 2.65 -15.74 -14.51
CA VAL A 331 3.70 -15.26 -13.62
C VAL A 331 4.74 -14.49 -14.41
N ASP A 332 5.11 -13.33 -13.89
CA ASP A 332 6.34 -12.67 -14.29
C ASP A 332 7.54 -13.29 -13.58
N GLY A 333 8.53 -13.64 -14.37
CA GLY A 333 9.93 -13.79 -13.96
C GLY A 333 10.79 -13.03 -14.96
N GLU A 334 12.08 -13.37 -15.04
CA GLU A 334 13.01 -12.80 -16.03
C GLU A 334 12.62 -13.14 -17.49
N ASN A 335 11.72 -14.12 -17.68
CA ASN A 335 11.19 -14.53 -18.98
C ASN A 335 9.65 -14.59 -18.95
N PRO A 336 8.95 -13.47 -19.24
CA PRO A 336 7.50 -13.48 -19.37
C PRO A 336 7.06 -14.38 -20.53
N THR A 337 5.85 -14.95 -20.43
CA THR A 337 5.26 -15.72 -21.53
C THR A 337 5.28 -14.88 -22.81
N PRO A 338 5.86 -15.36 -23.94
CA PRO A 338 5.88 -14.61 -25.18
C PRO A 338 4.46 -14.25 -25.64
N VAL A 339 4.26 -13.06 -26.20
CA VAL A 339 2.94 -12.57 -26.66
C VAL A 339 2.23 -13.57 -27.57
N ALA A 340 2.99 -14.23 -28.46
CA ALA A 340 2.47 -15.27 -29.36
C ALA A 340 1.75 -16.43 -28.62
N ARG A 341 2.13 -16.71 -27.37
CA ARG A 341 1.58 -17.80 -26.54
C ARG A 341 0.48 -17.34 -25.57
N LEU A 342 0.15 -16.05 -25.52
CA LEU A 342 -0.92 -15.56 -24.65
C LEU A 342 -2.30 -16.04 -25.14
N PRO A 343 -3.19 -16.46 -24.23
CA PRO A 343 -4.54 -16.89 -24.60
C PRO A 343 -5.32 -15.72 -25.19
N ARG A 344 -6.18 -16.01 -26.18
CA ARG A 344 -7.02 -15.03 -26.90
C ARG A 344 -8.52 -15.36 -26.75
N ASP A 345 -8.87 -15.96 -25.62
CA ASP A 345 -10.18 -16.52 -25.24
C ASP A 345 -11.18 -15.47 -24.71
N SER A 346 -10.81 -14.19 -24.68
CA SER A 346 -11.71 -13.07 -24.42
C SER A 346 -11.41 -11.88 -25.33
N ARG A 347 -12.38 -10.97 -25.52
CA ARG A 347 -12.21 -9.74 -26.33
C ARG A 347 -11.03 -8.91 -25.83
N MET A 348 -10.90 -8.72 -24.51
CA MET A 348 -9.79 -7.98 -23.89
C MET A 348 -8.45 -8.64 -24.20
N ARG A 349 -8.32 -9.95 -23.94
CA ARG A 349 -7.09 -10.72 -24.19
C ARG A 349 -6.68 -10.69 -25.65
N LYS A 350 -7.63 -10.90 -26.56
CA LYS A 350 -7.37 -10.83 -27.99
C LYS A 350 -6.85 -9.45 -28.42
N ARG A 351 -7.53 -8.36 -28.00
CA ARG A 351 -7.17 -7.00 -28.39
C ARG A 351 -5.81 -6.56 -27.84
N LEU A 352 -5.51 -6.87 -26.58
CA LEU A 352 -4.21 -6.55 -26.00
C LEU A 352 -3.08 -7.34 -26.66
N ALA A 353 -3.29 -8.62 -26.99
CA ALA A 353 -2.32 -9.42 -27.73
C ALA A 353 -2.06 -8.85 -29.14
N GLU A 354 -3.12 -8.51 -29.89
CA GLU A 354 -3.00 -7.87 -31.22
C GLU A 354 -2.23 -6.54 -31.16
N ALA A 355 -2.48 -5.71 -30.13
CA ALA A 355 -1.75 -4.46 -29.92
C ALA A 355 -0.26 -4.69 -29.71
N MET A 356 0.09 -5.68 -28.88
CA MET A 356 1.49 -5.99 -28.60
C MET A 356 2.18 -6.63 -29.81
N ASP A 357 1.47 -7.46 -30.58
CA ASP A 357 1.96 -8.03 -31.84
C ASP A 357 2.25 -6.91 -32.87
N SER A 358 1.51 -5.79 -32.84
CA SER A 358 1.77 -4.61 -33.68
C SER A 358 2.84 -3.66 -33.13
N GLY A 359 3.50 -4.00 -32.02
CA GLY A 359 4.59 -3.22 -31.43
C GLY A 359 4.17 -2.18 -30.37
N VAL A 360 2.90 -2.17 -29.93
CA VAL A 360 2.45 -1.27 -28.85
C VAL A 360 3.17 -1.61 -27.55
N ARG A 361 3.67 -0.57 -26.88
CA ARG A 361 4.28 -0.67 -25.56
C ARG A 361 3.39 0.04 -24.56
N PHE A 362 2.53 -0.76 -23.91
CA PHE A 362 1.65 -0.24 -22.87
C PHE A 362 2.41 0.37 -21.71
N GLN A 363 1.75 1.25 -20.97
CA GLN A 363 2.32 2.04 -19.89
C GLN A 363 1.42 2.01 -18.65
N VAL A 364 2.02 1.85 -17.47
CA VAL A 364 1.34 2.21 -16.22
C VAL A 364 1.33 3.73 -16.14
N ARG A 365 0.14 4.30 -16.00
CA ARG A 365 -0.05 5.75 -15.90
C ARG A 365 -0.64 6.10 -14.55
N THR A 366 -0.26 7.28 -14.06
CA THR A 366 -0.85 7.88 -12.86
C THR A 366 -1.81 8.97 -13.27
N GLY A 367 -3.00 8.95 -12.70
CA GLY A 367 -4.05 9.93 -12.93
C GLY A 367 -4.55 10.52 -11.62
N LEU A 368 -4.89 11.80 -11.65
CA LEU A 368 -5.65 12.47 -10.59
C LEU A 368 -7.12 12.48 -10.97
N TRP A 369 -7.99 12.04 -10.07
CA TRP A 369 -9.44 12.05 -10.32
C TRP A 369 -9.90 13.49 -10.56
N ILE A 370 -10.66 13.71 -11.63
CA ILE A 370 -11.22 15.01 -11.99
C ILE A 370 -12.41 15.27 -11.06
N ASN A 371 -12.30 16.27 -10.19
CA ASN A 371 -13.44 16.68 -9.36
C ASN A 371 -14.49 17.35 -10.26
N GLU A 372 -15.71 16.82 -10.30
CA GLU A 372 -16.85 17.49 -10.96
C GLU A 372 -17.12 18.90 -10.40
N SER A 373 -16.69 19.18 -9.16
CA SER A 373 -16.79 20.50 -8.52
C SER A 373 -15.66 21.48 -8.88
N LEU A 374 -14.62 21.03 -9.57
CA LEU A 374 -13.68 21.94 -10.24
C LEU A 374 -14.23 22.17 -11.64
N SER A 375 -15.24 23.05 -11.71
CA SER A 375 -15.70 23.64 -12.95
C SER A 375 -14.51 24.01 -13.84
N LEU A 376 -14.66 23.70 -15.11
CA LEU A 376 -13.77 23.99 -16.23
C LEU A 376 -13.42 25.49 -16.34
N ASP A 377 -12.58 26.01 -15.45
CA ASP A 377 -12.14 27.42 -15.51
C ASP A 377 -10.62 27.61 -15.47
N HIS A 378 -9.84 26.53 -15.47
CA HIS A 378 -8.43 26.60 -15.83
C HIS A 378 -8.22 26.03 -17.23
N ARG A 379 -8.62 26.84 -18.21
CA ARG A 379 -8.00 26.81 -19.54
C ARG A 379 -6.50 26.92 -19.34
N TRP A 380 -5.80 25.89 -19.79
CA TRP A 380 -4.43 25.89 -20.28
C TRP A 380 -3.68 27.24 -20.14
N MET A 381 -2.74 27.30 -19.21
CA MET A 381 -1.53 28.12 -19.36
C MET A 381 -0.32 27.18 -19.25
N PRO A 382 0.45 26.97 -20.33
CA PRO A 382 1.72 26.27 -20.23
C PRO A 382 2.67 27.14 -19.40
N VAL A 383 3.08 26.63 -18.24
CA VAL A 383 4.18 27.23 -17.48
C VAL A 383 5.46 26.95 -18.25
N ALA A 384 5.92 27.95 -19.00
CA ALA A 384 7.26 27.95 -19.57
C ALA A 384 8.27 28.09 -18.42
N TYR A 385 9.08 27.07 -18.19
CA TYR A 385 10.27 27.20 -17.36
C TYR A 385 11.35 27.94 -18.17
N PRO A 386 12.00 28.97 -17.59
CA PRO A 386 13.10 29.64 -18.27
C PRO A 386 14.28 28.68 -18.41
N LEU A 387 14.70 28.47 -19.66
CA LEU A 387 15.97 27.83 -20.00
C LEU A 387 17.12 28.66 -19.40
N CYS A 388 18.02 28.01 -18.66
CA CYS A 388 19.28 28.60 -18.25
C CYS A 388 20.15 28.84 -19.51
N PRO A 389 20.76 30.02 -19.70
CA PRO A 389 21.64 30.29 -20.84
C PRO A 389 23.05 29.66 -20.61
N PRO A 390 23.87 29.54 -21.67
CA PRO A 390 24.86 28.47 -21.86
C PRO A 390 26.08 28.48 -20.92
#